data_AF-A0A429E6Z3-F1
#
_entry.id   AF-A0A429E6Z3-F1
#
_cell.length_a   1.000
_cell.length_b   1.000
_cell.length_c   1.000
_cell.angle_alpha   90.00
_cell.angle_beta   90.00
_cell.angle_gamma   90.00
#
_symmetry.space_group_name_H-M   'P 1'
#
loop_
_entity.id
_entity.type
_entity.pdbx_description
1 polymer ?
#
loop_
_entity_poly.entity_id
_entity_poly.type
_entity_poly.pdbx_seq_one_letter_code
_entity_poly.pdbx_strand_id
1 'polypeptide(L)'
;MQRTITRVLLVVFGLIELPVGLWPLFSPEGFYRDFPGFRTGWVAMDGPFNEHLIQDFGGLNLALSAILIGAAVIGTTAVARLAALATFCFGLPHFLYHLGHVSHFEPVDQVLIIVTTALGAVLPVVLALIPSKRTTPATP
;
A
#
# COMPACT_ATOMS: atom_id res chain seq x y z
N MET A 1 -9.96 -10.23 -19.33
CA MET A 1 -8.62 -9.68 -19.01
C MET A 1 -8.75 -8.31 -18.38
N GLN A 2 -7.74 -7.85 -17.63
CA GLN A 2 -7.75 -6.51 -17.05
C GLN A 2 -7.42 -5.41 -18.06
N ARG A 3 -7.80 -4.17 -17.76
CA ARG A 3 -7.49 -3.01 -18.61
C ARG A 3 -6.03 -2.60 -18.46
N THR A 4 -5.49 -1.88 -19.45
CA THR A 4 -4.11 -1.35 -19.37
C THR A 4 -3.97 -0.43 -18.15
N ILE A 5 -4.98 0.42 -17.88
CA ILE A 5 -5.00 1.26 -16.68
C ILE A 5 -4.93 0.46 -15.37
N THR A 6 -5.61 -0.70 -15.29
CA THR A 6 -5.51 -1.59 -14.12
C THR A 6 -4.07 -2.07 -13.92
N ARG A 7 -3.38 -2.47 -14.99
CA ARG A 7 -1.97 -2.90 -14.93
C ARG A 7 -1.06 -1.78 -14.43
N VAL A 8 -1.21 -0.58 -14.99
CA VAL A 8 -0.41 0.58 -14.60
C VAL A 8 -0.63 0.91 -13.13
N LEU A 9 -1.89 0.98 -12.68
CA LEU A 9 -2.21 1.26 -11.28
C LEU A 9 -1.66 0.20 -10.33
N LEU A 10 -1.78 -1.09 -10.68
CA LEU A 10 -1.20 -2.18 -9.88
C LEU A 10 0.33 -2.07 -9.77
N VAL A 11 1.03 -1.78 -10.87
CA VAL A 11 2.50 -1.62 -10.86
C VAL A 11 2.91 -0.40 -10.04
N VAL A 12 2.28 0.75 -10.29
CA VAL A 12 2.60 1.99 -9.56
C VAL A 12 2.37 1.80 -8.07
N PHE A 13 1.23 1.23 -7.67
CA PHE A 13 0.95 0.97 -6.27
C PHE A 13 1.97 -0.02 -5.67
N GLY A 14 2.26 -1.12 -6.37
CA GLY A 14 3.27 -2.08 -5.91
C GLY A 14 4.67 -1.48 -5.75
N LEU A 15 5.07 -0.56 -6.63
CA LEU A 15 6.36 0.14 -6.54
C LEU A 15 6.41 1.19 -5.42
N ILE A 16 5.28 1.76 -5.02
CA ILE A 16 5.18 2.64 -3.84
C ILE A 16 5.33 1.82 -2.55
N GLU A 17 4.69 0.65 -2.48
CA GLU A 17 4.77 -0.24 -1.31
C GLU A 17 6.13 -0.92 -1.17
N LEU A 18 6.83 -1.15 -2.28
CA LEU A 18 8.11 -1.85 -2.28
C LEU A 18 9.17 -1.24 -1.33
N PRO A 19 9.49 0.07 -1.36
CA PRO A 19 10.42 0.66 -0.42
C PRO A 19 9.91 0.61 1.03
N VAL A 20 8.60 0.73 1.26
CA VAL A 20 7.98 0.58 2.60
C VAL A 20 8.13 -0.85 3.11
N GLY A 21 8.12 -1.85 2.23
CA GLY A 21 8.36 -3.24 2.58
C GLY A 21 9.84 -3.59 2.78
N LEU A 22 10.74 -3.04 1.96
CA LEU A 22 12.16 -3.38 2.00
C LEU A 22 12.93 -2.65 3.11
N TRP A 23 12.66 -1.36 3.33
CA TRP A 23 13.43 -0.57 4.30
C TRP A 23 13.39 -1.15 5.72
N PRO A 24 12.23 -1.50 6.31
CA PRO A 24 12.18 -2.09 7.65
C PRO A 24 12.94 -3.41 7.77
N LEU A 25 13.11 -4.15 6.68
CA LEU A 25 13.82 -5.44 6.66
C LEU A 25 15.34 -5.26 6.61
N PHE A 26 15.83 -4.22 5.95
CA PHE A 26 17.27 -3.94 5.85
C PHE A 26 17.81 -3.03 6.95
N SER A 27 17.00 -2.06 7.39
CA SER A 27 17.35 -1.11 8.45
C SER A 27 16.12 -0.81 9.30
N PRO A 28 15.75 -1.70 10.24
CA PRO A 28 14.58 -1.51 11.10
C PRO A 28 14.67 -0.21 11.92
N GLU A 29 15.83 0.08 12.51
CA GLU A 29 16.05 1.29 13.31
C GLU A 29 16.00 2.55 12.44
N GLY A 30 16.59 2.51 11.25
CA GLY A 30 16.56 3.62 10.30
C GLY A 30 15.13 3.92 9.83
N PHE A 31 14.35 2.89 9.53
CA PHE A 31 12.93 3.07 9.19
C PHE A 31 12.15 3.68 10.37
N TYR A 32 12.32 3.15 11.58
CA TYR A 32 11.65 3.66 12.78
C TYR A 32 11.93 5.15 13.04
N ARG A 33 13.18 5.59 12.87
CA ARG A 33 13.60 6.96 13.15
C ARG A 33 13.29 7.92 12.01
N ASP A 34 13.54 7.48 10.78
CA ASP A 34 13.69 8.40 9.64
C ASP A 34 12.54 8.32 8.65
N PHE A 35 11.62 7.37 8.75
CA PHE A 35 10.44 7.33 7.87
C PHE A 35 9.60 8.63 8.01
N PRO A 36 9.14 9.22 6.88
CA PRO A 36 9.18 8.73 5.49
C PRO A 36 10.42 9.16 4.66
N GLY A 37 11.47 9.67 5.28
CA GLY A 37 12.77 9.97 4.65
C GLY A 37 12.95 11.42 4.19
N PHE A 38 11.85 12.16 4.01
CA PHE A 38 11.85 13.61 3.75
C PHE A 38 11.31 14.42 4.94
N ARG A 39 10.75 13.72 5.92
CA ARG A 39 10.36 14.13 7.26
C ARG A 39 10.74 12.97 8.17
N THR A 40 10.92 13.21 9.46
CA THR A 40 11.44 12.17 10.38
C THR A 40 10.51 11.97 11.55
N GLY A 41 10.52 10.76 12.09
CA GLY A 41 9.83 10.42 13.33
C GLY A 41 8.36 10.04 13.17
N TRP A 42 7.83 9.82 11.97
CA TRP A 42 6.43 9.40 11.84
C TRP A 42 6.14 8.12 12.62
N VAL A 43 7.03 7.14 12.52
CA VAL A 43 6.89 5.85 13.22
C VAL A 43 7.28 5.97 14.69
N ALA A 44 8.39 6.68 14.99
CA ALA A 44 8.87 6.82 16.37
C ALA A 44 7.94 7.60 17.31
N MET A 45 7.02 8.39 16.77
CA MET A 45 6.04 9.13 17.59
C MET A 45 4.88 8.26 18.07
N ASP A 46 4.62 7.11 17.43
CA ASP A 46 3.51 6.21 17.75
C ASP A 46 3.85 5.14 18.81
N GLY A 47 5.09 5.11 19.33
CA GLY A 47 5.47 4.23 20.43
C GLY A 47 6.93 3.81 20.44
N PRO A 48 7.35 3.02 21.45
CA PRO A 48 8.74 2.56 21.58
C PRO A 48 9.14 1.60 20.45
N PHE A 49 10.42 1.61 20.09
CA PHE A 49 10.99 0.71 19.08
C PHE A 49 10.78 -0.75 19.44
N ASN A 50 10.26 -1.52 18.48
CA ASN A 50 10.16 -2.98 18.53
C ASN A 50 10.60 -3.54 17.18
N GLU A 51 11.80 -4.12 17.14
CA GLU A 51 12.40 -4.61 15.90
C GLU A 51 11.53 -5.66 15.20
N HIS A 52 10.94 -6.59 15.95
CA HIS A 52 10.09 -7.64 15.39
C HIS A 52 8.84 -7.04 14.71
N LEU A 53 8.16 -6.09 15.36
CA LEU A 53 6.98 -5.44 14.77
C LEU A 53 7.33 -4.62 13.52
N ILE A 54 8.47 -3.95 13.52
CA ILE A 54 8.96 -3.19 12.36
C ILE A 54 9.27 -4.13 11.19
N GLN A 55 9.93 -5.26 11.44
CA GLN A 55 10.20 -6.27 10.42
C GLN A 55 8.93 -6.95 9.92
N ASP A 56 7.97 -7.28 10.79
CA ASP A 56 6.66 -7.83 10.40
C ASP A 56 5.89 -6.86 9.50
N PHE A 57 5.89 -5.57 9.84
CA PHE A 57 5.30 -4.52 9.03
C PHE A 57 5.98 -4.44 7.65
N GLY A 58 7.32 -4.49 7.60
CA GLY A 58 8.07 -4.54 6.34
C GLY A 58 7.72 -5.78 5.51
N GLY A 59 7.72 -6.96 6.12
CA GLY A 59 7.36 -8.22 5.47
C GLY A 59 5.94 -8.20 4.88
N LEU A 60 4.98 -7.64 5.62
CA LEU A 60 3.60 -7.47 5.15
C LEU A 60 3.53 -6.57 3.92
N ASN A 61 4.14 -5.39 3.96
CA ASN A 61 4.11 -4.46 2.82
C ASN A 61 4.87 -5.03 1.61
N LEU A 62 5.96 -5.78 1.83
CA LEU A 62 6.66 -6.49 0.76
C LEU A 62 5.77 -7.55 0.11
N ALA A 63 5.00 -8.31 0.90
CA ALA A 63 4.04 -9.28 0.38
C ALA A 63 2.91 -8.60 -0.43
N LEU A 64 2.39 -7.46 0.03
CA LEU A 64 1.40 -6.67 -0.70
C LEU A 64 1.96 -6.14 -2.03
N SER A 65 3.19 -5.61 -2.02
CA SER A 65 3.92 -5.20 -3.24
C SER A 65 4.04 -6.34 -4.24
N ALA A 66 4.46 -7.53 -3.78
CA ALA A 66 4.59 -8.72 -4.62
C ALA A 66 3.25 -9.16 -5.24
N ILE A 67 2.16 -9.14 -4.46
CA ILE A 67 0.82 -9.47 -4.95
C ILE A 67 0.32 -8.45 -5.98
N LEU A 68 0.53 -7.15 -5.75
CA LEU A 68 0.14 -6.08 -6.69
C LEU A 68 0.89 -6.23 -8.03
N ILE A 69 2.20 -6.38 -7.99
CA ILE A 69 3.04 -6.55 -9.19
C ILE A 69 2.71 -7.89 -9.88
N GLY A 70 2.56 -8.97 -9.12
CA GLY A 70 2.16 -10.28 -9.61
C GLY A 70 0.82 -10.24 -10.34
N ALA A 71 -0.18 -9.53 -9.80
CA ALA A 71 -1.47 -9.32 -10.44
C ALA A 71 -1.34 -8.54 -11.76
N ALA A 72 -0.43 -7.57 -11.84
CA ALA A 72 -0.17 -6.83 -13.07
C ALA A 72 0.44 -7.71 -14.19
N VAL A 73 1.30 -8.67 -13.80
CA VAL A 73 1.93 -9.66 -14.69
C VAL A 73 0.90 -10.70 -15.14
N ILE A 74 0.14 -11.29 -14.22
CA ILE A 74 -0.86 -12.33 -14.52
C ILE A 74 -1.99 -11.82 -15.41
N GLY A 75 -2.40 -10.55 -15.29
CA GLY A 75 -3.24 -9.91 -16.32
C GLY A 75 -4.74 -10.22 -16.25
N THR A 76 -5.21 -10.98 -15.26
CA THR A 76 -6.64 -11.30 -15.11
C THR A 76 -7.34 -10.33 -14.15
N THR A 77 -8.60 -10.00 -14.43
CA THR A 77 -9.40 -9.12 -13.56
C THR A 77 -9.67 -9.75 -12.20
N ALA A 78 -9.77 -11.09 -12.14
CA ALA A 78 -9.97 -11.81 -10.89
C ALA A 78 -8.78 -11.61 -9.94
N VAL A 79 -7.55 -11.80 -10.43
CA VAL A 79 -6.34 -11.63 -9.60
C VAL A 79 -6.12 -10.16 -9.24
N ALA A 80 -6.44 -9.22 -10.13
CA ALA A 80 -6.43 -7.78 -9.81
C ALA A 80 -7.35 -7.43 -8.64
N ARG A 81 -8.56 -8.00 -8.61
CA ARG A 81 -9.52 -7.80 -7.53
C ARG A 81 -9.09 -8.46 -6.22
N LEU A 82 -8.44 -9.63 -6.30
CA LEU A 82 -7.87 -10.28 -5.12
C LEU A 82 -6.73 -9.45 -4.53
N ALA A 83 -5.84 -8.90 -5.37
CA ALA A 83 -4.79 -7.99 -4.94
C ALA A 83 -5.36 -6.73 -4.28
N ALA A 84 -6.41 -6.14 -4.89
CA ALA A 84 -7.13 -5.02 -4.32
C ALA A 84 -7.78 -5.37 -2.97
N LEU A 85 -8.40 -6.54 -2.82
CA LEU A 85 -8.97 -6.95 -1.55
C LEU A 85 -7.90 -7.11 -0.46
N ALA A 86 -6.78 -7.75 -0.79
CA ALA A 86 -5.68 -7.95 0.14
C ALA A 86 -5.09 -6.63 0.65
N THR A 87 -4.84 -5.67 -0.25
CA THR A 87 -4.33 -4.35 0.14
C THR A 87 -5.37 -3.53 0.89
N PHE A 88 -6.65 -3.64 0.54
CA PHE A 88 -7.73 -2.98 1.29
C PHE A 88 -7.82 -3.46 2.74
N CYS A 89 -7.70 -4.78 2.97
CA CYS A 89 -7.74 -5.37 4.31
C CYS A 89 -6.64 -4.82 5.23
N PHE A 90 -5.49 -4.41 4.68
CA PHE A 90 -4.44 -3.73 5.42
C PHE A 90 -4.65 -2.21 5.50
N GLY A 91 -4.91 -1.58 4.36
CA GLY A 91 -4.97 -0.13 4.23
C GLY A 91 -6.14 0.50 4.98
N LEU A 92 -7.31 -0.14 5.02
CA LEU A 92 -8.48 0.43 5.71
C LEU A 92 -8.26 0.54 7.23
N PRO A 93 -7.90 -0.51 7.98
CA PRO A 93 -7.63 -0.38 9.41
C PRO A 93 -6.51 0.62 9.71
N HIS A 94 -5.44 0.63 8.90
CA HIS A 94 -4.30 1.54 9.07
C HIS A 94 -4.71 3.01 8.88
N PHE A 95 -5.50 3.32 7.84
CA PHE A 95 -6.07 4.64 7.64
C PHE A 95 -6.98 5.07 8.80
N LEU A 96 -7.87 4.19 9.26
CA LEU A 96 -8.78 4.49 10.36
C LEU A 96 -8.04 4.75 11.67
N TYR A 97 -6.92 4.05 11.92
CA TYR A 97 -6.04 4.32 13.06
C TYR A 97 -5.52 5.75 13.00
N HIS A 98 -4.87 6.14 11.90
CA HIS A 98 -4.30 7.48 11.77
C HIS A 98 -5.35 8.59 11.83
N LEU A 99 -6.55 8.36 11.30
CA LEU A 99 -7.65 9.31 11.42
C LEU A 99 -7.97 9.70 12.89
N GLY A 100 -7.74 8.78 13.82
CA GLY A 100 -7.91 9.01 15.27
C GLY A 100 -6.64 9.37 16.04
N HIS A 101 -5.45 9.23 15.46
CA HIS A 101 -4.18 9.27 16.20
C HIS A 101 -3.17 10.30 15.69
N VAL A 102 -3.53 11.17 14.73
CA VAL A 102 -2.56 12.14 14.16
C VAL A 102 -2.34 13.43 14.98
N SER A 103 -3.12 13.69 16.03
CA SER A 103 -3.12 15.00 16.71
C SER A 103 -1.79 15.43 17.35
N HIS A 104 -0.88 14.49 17.57
CA HIS A 104 0.44 14.73 18.16
C HIS A 104 1.54 15.07 17.13
N PHE A 105 1.23 15.04 15.83
CA PHE A 105 2.14 15.46 14.77
C PHE A 105 2.01 16.96 14.45
N GLU A 106 3.02 17.53 13.79
CA GLU A 106 2.94 18.87 13.20
C GLU A 106 1.82 18.94 12.13
N PRO A 107 1.14 20.09 11.93
CA PRO A 107 -0.03 20.17 11.04
C PRO A 107 0.20 19.65 9.61
N VAL A 108 1.39 19.90 9.05
CA VAL A 108 1.75 19.39 7.72
C VAL A 108 1.88 17.86 7.73
N ASP A 109 2.41 17.27 8.79
CA ASP A 109 2.53 15.82 8.95
C ASP A 109 1.17 15.16 9.11
N GLN A 110 0.26 15.79 9.87
CA GLN A 110 -1.12 15.31 9.98
C GLN A 110 -1.76 15.16 8.60
N VAL A 111 -1.67 16.20 7.76
CA VAL A 111 -2.22 16.18 6.40
C VAL A 111 -1.54 15.10 5.56
N LEU A 112 -0.21 15.03 5.59
CA LEU A 112 0.53 14.07 4.78
C LEU A 112 0.21 12.62 5.18
N ILE A 113 0.21 12.30 6.47
CA ILE A 113 -0.13 10.96 7.00
C ILE A 113 -1.56 10.59 6.60
N ILE A 114 -2.54 11.48 6.79
CA ILE A 114 -3.93 11.20 6.42
C ILE A 114 -4.08 10.98 4.91
N VAL A 115 -3.43 11.79 4.08
CA VAL A 115 -3.50 11.65 2.62
C VAL A 115 -2.83 10.36 2.16
N THR A 116 -1.63 10.04 2.64
CA THR A 116 -0.90 8.83 2.22
C THR A 116 -1.63 7.56 2.65
N THR A 117 -2.12 7.51 3.89
CA THR A 117 -2.86 6.35 4.39
C THR A 117 -4.24 6.23 3.75
N ALA A 118 -4.91 7.35 3.44
CA ALA A 118 -6.16 7.34 2.65
C ALA A 118 -5.95 6.76 1.25
N LEU A 119 -4.83 7.05 0.58
CA LEU A 119 -4.51 6.43 -0.71
C LEU A 119 -4.41 4.90 -0.59
N GLY A 120 -3.82 4.40 0.50
CA GLY A 120 -3.76 2.98 0.82
C GLY A 120 -5.13 2.32 0.99
N ALA A 121 -6.15 3.06 1.42
CA ALA A 121 -7.53 2.57 1.54
C ALA A 121 -8.38 2.78 0.27
N VAL A 122 -8.18 3.88 -0.46
CA VAL A 122 -9.02 4.28 -1.61
C VAL A 122 -8.56 3.64 -2.93
N LEU A 123 -7.25 3.56 -3.19
CA LEU A 123 -6.73 2.96 -4.43
C LEU A 123 -7.17 1.49 -4.64
N PRO A 124 -7.20 0.62 -3.62
CA PRO A 124 -7.74 -0.72 -3.77
C PRO A 124 -9.22 -0.74 -4.19
N VAL A 125 -10.05 0.17 -3.64
CA VAL A 125 -11.46 0.28 -4.03
C VAL A 125 -11.58 0.68 -5.50
N VAL A 126 -10.80 1.66 -5.95
CA VAL A 126 -10.74 2.06 -7.36
C VAL A 126 -10.33 0.88 -8.24
N LEU A 127 -9.27 0.16 -7.89
CA LEU A 127 -8.79 -1.02 -8.62
C LEU A 127 -9.88 -2.11 -8.76
N ALA A 128 -10.61 -2.39 -7.68
CA ALA A 128 -11.66 -3.41 -7.66
C ALA A 128 -12.84 -3.07 -8.60
N LEU A 129 -13.15 -1.77 -8.73
CA LEU A 129 -14.28 -1.25 -9.50
C LEU A 129 -13.97 -1.09 -11.01
N ILE A 130 -12.70 -1.13 -11.44
CA ILE A 130 -12.38 -1.02 -12.88
C ILE A 130 -12.95 -2.22 -13.64
N PRO A 131 -13.77 -2.00 -14.69
CA PRO A 131 -14.40 -3.08 -15.44
C PRO A 131 -13.39 -3.86 -16.27
N SER A 132 -13.65 -5.16 -16.45
CA SER A 132 -12.85 -6.02 -17.33
C SER A 132 -12.85 -5.52 -18.78
N LYS A 133 -11.82 -5.87 -19.55
CA LYS A 133 -11.86 -5.76 -21.01
C LYS A 133 -12.88 -6.78 -21.53
N ARG A 134 -13.89 -6.32 -22.27
CA ARG A 134 -14.76 -7.22 -23.05
C ARG A 134 -13.92 -7.90 -24.12
N THR A 135 -13.95 -9.22 -24.14
CA THR A 135 -13.52 -10.01 -25.28
C THR A 135 -14.76 -10.23 -26.13
N THR A 136 -14.83 -9.59 -27.30
CA THR A 136 -15.84 -9.93 -28.31
C THR A 136 -15.56 -11.37 -28.74
N PRO A 137 -16.53 -12.30 -28.70
CA PRO A 137 -16.32 -13.64 -29.22
C PRO A 137 -15.90 -13.55 -30.69
N ALA A 138 -14.91 -14.33 -31.10
CA ALA A 138 -14.62 -14.50 -32.52
C ALA A 138 -15.89 -15.07 -33.18
N THR A 139 -16.39 -14.39 -34.21
CA THR A 139 -17.50 -14.90 -35.03
C THR A 139 -17.03 -16.21 -35.68
N PRO A 140 -17.80 -17.30 -35.60
CA PRO A 140 -17.41 -18.62 -36.12
C PRO A 140 -17.18 -18.62 -37.63
#